data_AF-R7UFA2-F1
#
_entry.id   AF-R7UFA2-F1
#
_cell.length_a   1.000
_cell.length_b   1.000
_cell.length_c   1.000
_cell.angle_alpha   90.00
_cell.angle_beta   90.00
_cell.angle_gamma   90.00
#
_symmetry.space_group_name_H-M   'P 1'
#
loop_
_entity.id
_entity.type
_entity.pdbx_description
1 polymer ?
#
loop_
_entity_poly.entity_id
_entity_poly.type
_entity_poly.pdbx_seq_one_letter_code
_entity_poly.pdbx_strand_id
1 'polypeptide(L)'
;GTLLVAEQECSNCHASVTWSNKKYVGRIPGINLALSCAILFSGSTPTKALHMLDILGVQSIGYSSFMEHQRNFLQPAVKEVWLAEQKAVLQVAKQAEGGAAVGGDSRCDSPGHCTKFGSYSLMDSQSGKIIDVQLVQSNEVGGSYHMELEGLKCCWKTLTKNRVKVKTVVTDRHVQIRSYIKKDVAMKDVDHRFDVWHIAKSFKKKMLALSARKECSELQGWIKSAVNHLYWVASSTPDGNGPLMLAKWLSIANHLQNVHHNHGDPL
;
A
#
# COMPACT_ATOMS: atom_id res chain seq x y z
N GLY A 1 -6.92 25.85 -24.41
CA GLY A 1 -7.91 24.96 -23.77
C GLY A 1 -8.37 23.91 -24.76
N THR A 2 -8.82 22.74 -24.34
CA THR A 2 -9.07 21.58 -25.23
C THR A 2 -10.51 21.48 -25.75
N LEU A 3 -11.33 22.52 -25.50
CA LEU A 3 -12.70 22.57 -26.03
C LEU A 3 -12.66 22.81 -27.54
N LEU A 4 -13.36 21.95 -28.27
CA LEU A 4 -13.63 22.16 -29.69
C LEU A 4 -15.13 22.42 -29.83
N VAL A 5 -15.45 23.51 -30.51
CA VAL A 5 -16.81 23.88 -30.90
C VAL A 5 -16.81 23.98 -32.42
N ALA A 6 -17.70 23.24 -33.06
CA ALA A 6 -17.93 23.28 -34.50
C ALA A 6 -19.33 23.85 -34.75
N GLU A 7 -19.41 24.91 -35.53
CA GLU A 7 -20.66 25.49 -35.96
C GLU A 7 -20.84 25.19 -37.44
N GLN A 8 -21.98 24.62 -37.78
CA GLN A 8 -22.35 24.30 -39.15
C GLN A 8 -23.61 25.08 -39.50
N GLU A 9 -23.60 25.73 -40.66
CA GLU A 9 -24.78 26.39 -41.22
C GLU A 9 -25.13 25.75 -42.57
N CYS A 10 -26.41 25.47 -42.77
CA CYS A 10 -26.93 24.99 -44.04
C CYS A 10 -27.03 26.16 -45.03
N SER A 11 -26.32 26.07 -46.15
CA SER A 11 -26.34 27.11 -47.19
C SER A 11 -27.69 27.33 -47.88
N ASN A 12 -28.61 26.36 -47.80
CA ASN A 12 -29.90 26.43 -48.51
C ASN A 12 -31.07 26.89 -47.63
N CYS A 13 -31.05 26.59 -46.33
CA CYS A 13 -32.14 26.96 -45.41
C CYS A 13 -31.68 27.75 -44.18
N HIS A 14 -30.38 28.09 -44.09
CA HIS A 14 -29.76 28.82 -42.97
C HIS A 14 -29.92 28.17 -41.59
N ALA A 15 -30.31 26.89 -41.55
CA ALA A 15 -30.35 26.14 -40.29
C ALA A 15 -28.93 25.97 -39.76
N SER A 16 -28.72 26.32 -38.48
CA SER A 16 -27.43 26.18 -37.82
C SER A 16 -27.43 25.06 -36.78
N VAL A 17 -26.32 24.35 -36.67
CA VAL A 17 -26.07 23.31 -35.68
C VAL A 17 -24.71 23.57 -35.04
N THR A 18 -24.69 23.63 -33.70
CA THR A 18 -23.46 23.72 -32.94
C THR A 18 -23.16 22.38 -32.28
N TRP A 19 -21.99 21.83 -32.57
CA TRP A 19 -21.46 20.65 -31.90
C TRP A 19 -20.28 21.04 -31.00
N SER A 20 -20.12 20.35 -29.88
CA SER A 20 -18.93 20.47 -29.04
C SER A 20 -18.48 19.10 -28.54
N ASN A 21 -17.16 18.94 -28.36
CA ASN A 21 -16.59 17.65 -27.94
C ASN A 21 -16.99 17.24 -26.50
N LYS A 22 -17.27 18.20 -25.61
CA LYS A 22 -17.83 17.97 -24.27
C LYS A 22 -18.70 19.16 -23.84
N LYS A 23 -19.74 18.85 -23.06
CA LYS A 23 -20.55 19.84 -22.34
C LYS A 23 -19.72 20.53 -21.24
N TYR A 24 -20.16 21.71 -20.85
CA TYR A 24 -19.60 22.43 -19.71
C TYR A 24 -20.05 21.81 -18.39
N VAL A 25 -19.19 21.91 -17.38
CA VAL A 25 -19.50 21.66 -15.97
C VAL A 25 -19.40 22.99 -15.25
N GLY A 26 -20.56 23.61 -14.97
CA GLY A 26 -20.61 25.01 -14.56
C GLY A 26 -19.99 25.90 -15.64
N ARG A 27 -18.91 26.62 -15.30
CA ARG A 27 -18.17 27.51 -16.22
C ARG A 27 -16.96 26.86 -16.88
N ILE A 28 -16.66 25.59 -16.57
CA ILE A 28 -15.47 24.90 -17.04
C ILE A 28 -15.85 23.99 -18.22
N PRO A 29 -15.14 24.07 -19.36
CA PRO A 29 -15.33 23.09 -20.43
C PRO A 29 -15.05 21.68 -19.89
N GLY A 30 -16.00 20.75 -20.00
CA GLY A 30 -15.89 19.43 -19.35
C GLY A 30 -14.68 18.62 -19.80
N ILE A 31 -14.19 18.84 -21.03
CA ILE A 31 -12.96 18.21 -21.53
C ILE A 31 -11.70 18.68 -20.78
N ASN A 32 -11.64 19.94 -20.33
CA ASN A 32 -10.52 20.47 -19.57
C ASN A 32 -10.44 19.81 -18.18
N LEU A 33 -11.59 19.62 -17.55
CA LEU A 33 -11.69 18.91 -16.28
C LEU A 33 -11.35 17.42 -16.46
N ALA A 34 -11.88 16.79 -17.51
CA ALA A 34 -11.57 15.40 -17.85
C ALA A 34 -10.07 15.19 -18.12
N LEU A 35 -9.40 16.13 -18.79
CA LEU A 35 -7.95 16.09 -19.00
C LEU A 35 -7.20 16.17 -17.66
N SER A 36 -7.63 17.04 -16.74
CA SER A 36 -7.04 17.10 -15.39
C SER A 36 -7.23 15.80 -14.62
N CYS A 37 -8.42 15.20 -14.70
CA CYS A 37 -8.70 13.89 -14.11
C CYS A 37 -7.77 12.81 -14.70
N ALA A 38 -7.64 12.76 -16.02
CA ALA A 38 -6.79 11.80 -16.70
C ALA A 38 -5.32 11.92 -16.27
N ILE A 39 -4.81 13.15 -16.16
CA ILE A 39 -3.44 13.41 -15.68
C ILE A 39 -3.27 12.91 -14.24
N LEU A 40 -4.15 13.31 -13.32
CA LEU A 40 -4.00 12.99 -11.90
C LEU A 40 -4.19 11.50 -11.62
N PHE A 41 -5.28 10.90 -12.12
CA PHE A 41 -5.65 9.53 -11.77
C PHE A 41 -4.79 8.48 -12.48
N SER A 42 -4.11 8.82 -13.57
CA SER A 42 -3.09 7.96 -14.17
C SER A 42 -1.73 8.03 -13.45
N GLY A 43 -1.55 8.95 -12.50
CA GLY A 43 -0.25 9.20 -11.86
C GLY A 43 0.75 9.94 -12.77
N SER A 44 0.28 10.57 -13.84
CA SER A 44 1.13 11.31 -14.76
C SER A 44 1.64 12.61 -14.15
N THR A 45 2.87 12.99 -14.49
CA THR A 45 3.38 14.33 -14.14
C THR A 45 2.68 15.38 -15.00
N PRO A 46 1.97 16.37 -14.41
CA PRO A 46 1.22 17.37 -15.17
C PRO A 46 2.10 18.14 -16.16
N THR A 47 3.30 18.54 -15.75
CA THR A 47 4.24 19.25 -16.64
C THR A 47 4.62 18.42 -17.86
N LYS A 48 4.88 17.11 -17.69
CA LYS A 48 5.23 16.22 -18.80
C LYS A 48 4.03 15.96 -19.72
N ALA A 49 2.85 15.74 -19.15
CA ALA A 49 1.64 15.49 -19.92
C ALA A 49 1.23 16.71 -20.76
N LEU A 50 1.28 17.91 -20.18
CA LEU A 50 0.98 19.14 -20.89
C LEU A 50 2.04 19.46 -21.96
N HIS A 51 3.32 19.23 -21.67
CA HIS A 51 4.39 19.40 -22.65
C HIS A 51 4.28 18.42 -23.83
N MET A 52 3.88 17.18 -23.58
CA MET A 52 3.60 16.21 -24.65
C MET A 52 2.47 16.70 -25.57
N LEU A 53 1.38 17.24 -25.02
CA LEU A 53 0.28 17.80 -25.81
C LEU A 53 0.73 19.02 -26.63
N ASP A 54 1.59 19.85 -26.06
CA ASP A 54 2.20 20.99 -26.75
C ASP A 54 3.06 20.56 -27.95
N ILE A 55 3.91 19.54 -27.79
CA ILE A 55 4.69 18.95 -28.91
C ILE A 55 3.78 18.40 -30.01
N LEU A 56 2.66 17.79 -29.64
CA LEU A 56 1.66 17.28 -30.60
C LEU A 56 0.83 18.39 -31.27
N GLY A 57 1.01 19.65 -30.88
CA GLY A 57 0.21 20.77 -31.37
C GLY A 57 -1.23 20.78 -30.82
N VAL A 58 -1.50 20.05 -29.73
CA VAL A 58 -2.82 19.98 -29.10
C VAL A 58 -2.97 21.08 -28.06
N GLN A 59 -3.82 22.06 -28.37
CA GLN A 59 -4.25 23.09 -27.41
C GLN A 59 -4.80 22.46 -26.12
N SER A 60 -4.17 22.76 -25.00
CA SER A 60 -4.50 22.16 -23.71
C SER A 60 -4.74 23.20 -22.61
N ILE A 61 -4.93 22.73 -21.38
CA ILE A 61 -5.03 23.59 -20.19
C ILE A 61 -3.63 24.00 -19.71
N GLY A 62 -3.54 25.14 -19.03
CA GLY A 62 -2.30 25.51 -18.35
C GLY A 62 -2.08 24.74 -17.05
N TYR A 63 -0.85 24.74 -16.56
CA TYR A 63 -0.49 24.15 -15.26
C TYR A 63 -1.28 24.76 -14.10
N SER A 64 -1.48 26.08 -14.09
CA SER A 64 -2.27 26.77 -13.07
C SER A 64 -3.73 26.30 -13.06
N SER A 65 -4.34 26.12 -14.24
CA SER A 65 -5.70 25.58 -14.36
C SER A 65 -5.77 24.14 -13.87
N PHE A 66 -4.77 23.30 -14.17
CA PHE A 66 -4.69 21.95 -13.60
C PHE A 66 -4.65 21.99 -12.06
N MET A 67 -3.84 22.88 -11.47
CA MET A 67 -3.73 23.00 -10.01
C MET A 67 -5.03 23.50 -9.36
N GLU A 68 -5.73 24.42 -10.02
CA GLU A 68 -7.05 24.87 -9.60
C GLU A 68 -8.07 23.73 -9.66
N HIS A 69 -8.10 23.00 -10.77
CA HIS A 69 -8.98 21.84 -10.90
C HIS A 69 -8.69 20.77 -9.83
N GLN A 70 -7.41 20.49 -9.61
CA GLN A 70 -6.97 19.52 -8.62
C GLN A 70 -7.49 19.88 -7.22
N ARG A 71 -7.28 21.14 -6.81
CA ARG A 71 -7.65 21.62 -5.47
C ARG A 71 -9.17 21.65 -5.27
N ASN A 72 -9.91 22.11 -6.28
CA ASN A 72 -11.32 22.45 -6.13
C ASN A 72 -12.26 21.28 -6.46
N PHE A 73 -11.83 20.32 -7.30
CA PHE A 73 -12.70 19.23 -7.77
C PHE A 73 -12.10 17.85 -7.53
N LEU A 74 -10.86 17.61 -7.99
CA LEU A 74 -10.33 16.24 -8.02
C LEU A 74 -9.98 15.72 -6.62
N GLN A 75 -9.24 16.50 -5.81
CA GLN A 75 -8.89 16.11 -4.44
C GLN A 75 -10.13 15.95 -3.55
N PRO A 76 -11.13 16.85 -3.59
CA PRO A 76 -12.40 16.63 -2.91
C PRO A 76 -13.10 15.34 -3.35
N ALA A 77 -13.16 15.05 -4.65
CA ALA A 77 -13.79 13.82 -5.15
C ALA A 77 -13.05 12.56 -4.69
N VAL A 78 -11.70 12.55 -4.74
CA VAL A 78 -10.88 11.45 -4.21
C VAL A 78 -11.15 11.25 -2.72
N LYS A 79 -11.20 12.33 -1.94
CA LYS A 79 -11.48 12.29 -0.51
C LYS A 79 -12.87 11.73 -0.22
N GLU A 80 -13.88 12.13 -0.98
CA GLU A 80 -15.25 11.62 -0.83
C GLU A 80 -15.31 10.11 -1.05
N VAL A 81 -14.75 9.63 -2.16
CA VAL A 81 -14.68 8.19 -2.47
C VAL A 81 -13.88 7.45 -1.41
N TRP A 82 -12.73 7.99 -1.01
CA TRP A 82 -11.89 7.40 0.05
C TRP A 82 -12.65 7.25 1.37
N LEU A 83 -13.36 8.30 1.82
CA LEU A 83 -14.11 8.27 3.07
C LEU A 83 -15.27 7.27 3.02
N ALA A 84 -15.94 7.14 1.87
CA ALA A 84 -17.00 6.15 1.67
C ALA A 84 -16.45 4.72 1.75
N GLU A 85 -15.36 4.43 1.04
CA GLU A 85 -14.70 3.13 1.06
C GLU A 85 -14.13 2.80 2.45
N GLN A 86 -13.41 3.74 3.07
CA GLN A 86 -12.86 3.58 4.42
C GLN A 86 -13.96 3.24 5.42
N LYS A 87 -15.10 3.94 5.36
CA LYS A 87 -16.25 3.65 6.22
C LYS A 87 -16.77 2.23 6.02
N ALA A 88 -16.88 1.77 4.78
CA ALA A 88 -17.31 0.41 4.48
C ALA A 88 -16.32 -0.63 5.02
N VAL A 89 -15.01 -0.42 4.82
CA VAL A 89 -13.96 -1.33 5.32
C VAL A 89 -13.95 -1.37 6.85
N LEU A 90 -14.05 -0.22 7.52
CA LEU A 90 -14.13 -0.14 8.98
C LEU A 90 -15.35 -0.89 9.52
N GLN A 91 -16.47 -0.86 8.79
CA GLN A 91 -17.69 -1.56 9.19
C GLN A 91 -17.51 -3.09 9.11
N VAL A 92 -16.85 -3.58 8.06
CA VAL A 92 -16.46 -5.00 7.93
C VAL A 92 -15.50 -5.40 9.06
N ALA A 93 -14.43 -4.63 9.27
CA ALA A 93 -13.43 -4.91 10.32
C ALA A 93 -14.06 -4.93 11.73
N LYS A 94 -15.07 -4.09 11.98
CA LYS A 94 -15.82 -4.06 13.25
C LYS A 94 -16.68 -5.30 13.47
N GLN A 95 -17.18 -5.92 12.39
CA GLN A 95 -18.02 -7.11 12.44
C GLN A 95 -17.22 -8.41 12.45
N ALA A 96 -15.89 -8.35 12.31
CA ALA A 96 -15.02 -9.53 12.31
C ALA A 96 -15.13 -10.32 13.62
N GLU A 97 -15.54 -11.59 13.52
CA GLU A 97 -15.63 -12.49 14.66
C GLU A 97 -14.26 -12.69 15.31
N GLY A 98 -14.18 -12.51 16.63
CA GLY A 98 -12.91 -12.59 17.36
C GLY A 98 -12.00 -11.36 17.22
N GLY A 99 -12.32 -10.41 16.34
CA GLY A 99 -11.57 -9.17 16.09
C GLY A 99 -10.77 -9.21 14.78
N ALA A 100 -10.55 -8.03 14.19
CA ALA A 100 -9.85 -7.86 12.93
C ALA A 100 -8.36 -8.24 13.02
N ALA A 101 -7.83 -8.79 11.92
CA ALA A 101 -6.40 -9.02 11.74
C ALA A 101 -5.86 -7.97 10.77
N VAL A 102 -4.97 -7.10 11.22
CA VAL A 102 -4.49 -5.95 10.42
C VAL A 102 -3.00 -6.05 10.14
N GLY A 103 -2.59 -5.63 8.94
CA GLY A 103 -1.19 -5.53 8.52
C GLY A 103 -0.80 -4.07 8.30
N GLY A 104 0.37 -3.66 8.78
CA GLY A 104 0.84 -2.29 8.65
C GLY A 104 2.24 -2.19 8.05
N ASP A 105 2.40 -1.30 7.07
CA ASP A 105 3.68 -1.01 6.40
C ASP A 105 3.82 0.50 6.18
N SER A 106 5.07 0.97 6.07
CA SER A 106 5.38 2.37 5.80
C SER A 106 6.20 2.55 4.53
N ARG A 107 5.96 3.68 3.85
CA ARG A 107 6.73 4.13 2.69
C ARG A 107 7.15 5.58 2.89
N CYS A 108 8.39 5.87 2.53
CA CYS A 108 8.99 7.19 2.64
C CYS A 108 9.25 7.78 1.25
N ASP A 109 9.16 9.10 1.14
CA ASP A 109 9.40 9.85 -0.11
C ASP A 109 10.86 9.78 -0.59
N SER A 110 11.79 9.59 0.33
CA SER A 110 13.22 9.48 0.06
C SER A 110 13.91 8.55 1.08
N PRO A 111 15.12 8.06 0.80
CA PRO A 111 15.83 7.20 1.73
C PRO A 111 16.42 7.94 2.94
N GLY A 112 16.37 7.31 4.11
CA GLY A 112 17.20 7.68 5.26
C GLY A 112 16.83 9.00 5.95
N HIS A 113 17.86 9.73 6.39
CA HIS A 113 17.71 10.96 7.19
C HIS A 113 17.13 12.15 6.40
N CYS A 114 17.07 12.06 5.07
CA CYS A 114 16.51 13.11 4.21
C CYS A 114 14.99 13.00 4.01
N THR A 115 14.35 11.94 4.56
CA THR A 115 12.90 11.73 4.44
C THR A 115 12.14 12.92 4.99
N LYS A 116 11.25 13.49 4.17
CA LYS A 116 10.35 14.56 4.60
C LYS A 116 8.97 14.02 4.94
N PHE A 117 8.42 13.19 4.07
CA PHE A 117 7.09 12.60 4.22
C PHE A 117 7.14 11.07 4.19
N GLY A 118 6.28 10.45 5.00
CA GLY A 118 6.14 9.01 5.10
C GLY A 118 4.67 8.67 5.28
N SER A 119 4.18 7.78 4.43
CA SER A 119 2.83 7.24 4.53
C SER A 119 2.87 5.90 5.24
N TYR A 120 2.10 5.76 6.32
CA TYR A 120 1.83 4.48 6.96
C TYR A 120 0.47 3.97 6.47
N SER A 121 0.43 2.76 5.92
CA SER A 121 -0.79 2.13 5.44
C SER A 121 -1.15 0.96 6.34
N LEU A 122 -2.40 0.94 6.81
CA LEU A 122 -2.96 -0.17 7.58
C LEU A 122 -4.01 -0.89 6.73
N MET A 123 -3.84 -2.19 6.56
CA MET A 123 -4.70 -3.06 5.76
C MET A 123 -5.45 -4.05 6.64
N ASP A 124 -6.71 -4.33 6.33
CA ASP A 124 -7.42 -5.48 6.86
C ASP A 124 -6.98 -6.75 6.10
N SER A 125 -6.44 -7.72 6.82
CA SER A 125 -5.86 -8.92 6.21
C SER A 125 -6.92 -9.84 5.62
N GLN A 126 -8.15 -9.79 6.11
CA GLN A 126 -9.24 -10.65 5.65
C GLN A 126 -9.82 -10.16 4.32
N SER A 127 -10.13 -8.87 4.23
CA SER A 127 -10.66 -8.26 3.00
C SER A 127 -9.58 -7.88 1.99
N GLY A 128 -8.31 -7.77 2.42
CA GLY A 128 -7.22 -7.26 1.59
C GLY A 128 -7.36 -5.77 1.25
N LYS A 129 -8.24 -5.04 1.96
CA LYS A 129 -8.50 -3.62 1.73
C LYS A 129 -7.76 -2.75 2.73
N ILE A 130 -7.32 -1.58 2.27
CA ILE A 130 -6.70 -0.58 3.15
C ILE A 130 -7.78 0.02 4.06
N ILE A 131 -7.56 -0.07 5.36
CA ILE A 131 -8.41 0.53 6.39
C ILE A 131 -8.08 2.02 6.53
N ASP A 132 -6.79 2.35 6.60
CA ASP A 132 -6.35 3.72 6.89
C ASP A 132 -4.98 4.01 6.28
N VAL A 133 -4.76 5.26 5.90
CA VAL A 133 -3.47 5.76 5.42
C VAL A 133 -3.15 7.06 6.15
N GLN A 134 -2.01 7.09 6.84
CA GLN A 134 -1.57 8.23 7.63
C GLN A 134 -0.32 8.82 7.02
N LEU A 135 -0.41 10.07 6.56
CA LEU A 135 0.74 10.84 6.10
C LEU A 135 1.37 11.54 7.31
N VAL A 136 2.63 11.22 7.58
CA VAL A 136 3.41 11.81 8.66
C VAL A 136 4.52 12.67 8.04
N GLN A 137 4.84 13.79 8.66
CA GLN A 137 6.00 14.61 8.29
C GLN A 137 7.12 14.46 9.32
N SER A 138 8.37 14.26 8.87
CA SER A 138 9.51 13.97 9.75
C SER A 138 9.75 15.04 10.82
N ASN A 139 9.59 16.32 10.49
CA ASN A 139 9.76 17.42 11.44
C ASN A 139 8.75 17.42 12.59
N GLU A 140 7.57 16.82 12.40
CA GLU A 140 6.51 16.78 13.43
C GLU A 140 6.79 15.72 14.49
N VAL A 141 7.61 14.72 14.15
CA VAL A 141 7.86 13.54 14.98
C VAL A 141 9.32 13.40 15.41
N GLY A 142 10.14 14.42 15.15
CA GLY A 142 11.55 14.42 15.55
C GLY A 142 12.46 13.57 14.66
N GLY A 143 12.06 13.33 13.40
CA GLY A 143 12.88 12.68 12.38
C GLY A 143 12.26 11.43 11.77
N SER A 144 12.87 10.96 10.68
CA SER A 144 12.32 9.89 9.84
C SER A 144 12.16 8.55 10.54
N TYR A 145 13.01 8.28 11.53
CA TYR A 145 12.97 7.07 12.34
C TYR A 145 11.68 6.91 13.17
N HIS A 146 10.99 8.02 13.48
CA HIS A 146 9.79 8.01 14.32
C HIS A 146 8.49 7.97 13.51
N MET A 147 8.56 8.17 12.20
CA MET A 147 7.40 8.35 11.34
C MET A 147 6.54 7.08 11.25
N GLU A 148 7.19 5.91 11.14
CA GLU A 148 6.49 4.64 11.06
C GLU A 148 5.71 4.35 12.36
N LEU A 149 6.33 4.59 13.52
CA LEU A 149 5.66 4.44 14.80
C LEU A 149 4.49 5.42 14.95
N GLU A 150 4.67 6.69 14.58
CA GLU A 150 3.59 7.67 14.67
C GLU A 150 2.44 7.35 13.72
N GLY A 151 2.75 6.88 12.51
CA GLY A 151 1.76 6.40 11.56
C GLY A 151 0.89 5.27 12.14
N LEU A 152 1.52 4.26 12.76
CA LEU A 152 0.81 3.19 13.47
C LEU A 152 -0.09 3.74 14.58
N LYS A 153 0.41 4.67 15.41
CA LYS A 153 -0.37 5.28 16.49
C LYS A 153 -1.59 6.04 15.96
N CYS A 154 -1.43 6.80 14.88
CA CYS A 154 -2.53 7.50 14.23
C CYS A 154 -3.58 6.54 13.70
N CYS A 155 -3.17 5.46 13.00
CA CYS A 155 -4.09 4.41 12.58
C CYS A 155 -4.80 3.74 13.76
N TRP A 156 -4.07 3.48 14.85
CA TRP A 156 -4.66 2.88 16.06
C TRP A 156 -5.72 3.77 16.70
N LYS A 157 -5.50 5.09 16.73
CA LYS A 157 -6.50 6.08 17.16
C LYS A 157 -7.74 6.03 16.25
N THR A 158 -7.58 5.91 14.94
CA THR A 158 -8.70 5.75 13.98
C THR A 158 -9.50 4.48 14.28
N LEU A 159 -8.85 3.34 14.46
CA LEU A 159 -9.51 2.07 14.79
C LEU A 159 -10.29 2.15 16.11
N THR A 160 -9.65 2.71 17.15
CA THR A 160 -10.25 2.88 18.47
C THR A 160 -11.47 3.80 18.41
N LYS A 161 -11.38 4.94 17.72
CA LYS A 161 -12.49 5.88 17.52
C LYS A 161 -13.69 5.22 16.83
N ASN A 162 -13.44 4.30 15.90
CA ASN A 162 -14.47 3.56 15.17
C ASN A 162 -14.92 2.27 15.89
N ARG A 163 -14.38 2.00 17.09
CA ARG A 163 -14.68 0.81 17.90
C ARG A 163 -14.40 -0.51 17.17
N VAL A 164 -13.32 -0.54 16.38
CA VAL A 164 -12.84 -1.77 15.75
C VAL A 164 -12.02 -2.54 16.78
N LYS A 165 -12.44 -3.77 17.08
CA LYS A 165 -11.65 -4.69 17.91
C LYS A 165 -10.59 -5.33 17.03
N VAL A 166 -9.32 -5.15 17.36
CA VAL A 166 -8.20 -5.78 16.65
C VAL A 166 -7.69 -6.97 17.47
N LYS A 167 -7.61 -8.13 16.84
CA LYS A 167 -7.08 -9.36 17.44
C LYS A 167 -5.59 -9.52 17.15
N THR A 168 -5.19 -9.25 15.92
CA THR A 168 -3.83 -9.52 15.43
C THR A 168 -3.32 -8.31 14.67
N VAL A 169 -2.05 -7.96 14.91
CA VAL A 169 -1.34 -6.93 14.16
C VAL A 169 -0.09 -7.56 13.56
N VAL A 170 0.10 -7.40 12.25
CA VAL A 170 1.28 -7.85 11.51
C VAL A 170 2.08 -6.63 11.07
N THR A 171 3.36 -6.57 11.45
CA THR A 171 4.25 -5.48 11.02
C THR A 171 5.63 -6.00 10.64
N ASP A 172 6.45 -5.09 10.15
CA ASP A 172 7.89 -5.30 10.03
C ASP A 172 8.57 -5.57 11.38
N ARG A 173 9.84 -6.01 11.29
CA ARG A 173 10.75 -6.16 12.44
C ARG A 173 11.25 -4.80 12.94
N HIS A 174 10.34 -3.84 13.11
CA HIS A 174 10.63 -2.51 13.59
C HIS A 174 10.68 -2.49 15.13
N VAL A 175 11.85 -2.15 15.68
CA VAL A 175 12.12 -2.26 17.12
C VAL A 175 11.22 -1.35 17.95
N GLN A 176 10.96 -0.13 17.49
CA GLN A 176 10.11 0.81 18.24
C GLN A 176 8.65 0.37 18.26
N ILE A 177 8.12 -0.17 17.16
CA ILE A 177 6.75 -0.69 17.10
C ILE A 177 6.61 -1.87 18.06
N ARG A 178 7.52 -2.85 17.99
CA ARG A 178 7.52 -4.00 18.89
C ARG A 178 7.55 -3.55 20.36
N SER A 179 8.40 -2.58 20.69
CA SER A 179 8.51 -2.02 22.05
C SER A 179 7.22 -1.32 22.48
N TYR A 180 6.62 -0.54 21.57
CA TYR A 180 5.39 0.20 21.81
C TYR A 180 4.20 -0.74 22.05
N ILE A 181 3.94 -1.69 21.15
CA ILE A 181 2.83 -2.66 21.26
C ILE A 181 2.94 -3.44 22.58
N LYS A 182 4.15 -3.86 22.95
CA LYS A 182 4.38 -4.60 24.20
C LYS A 182 4.08 -3.78 25.47
N LYS A 183 4.27 -2.46 25.43
CA LYS A 183 4.16 -1.57 26.60
C LYS A 183 2.81 -0.87 26.70
N ASP A 184 2.14 -0.62 25.58
CA ASP A 184 0.90 0.14 25.55
C ASP A 184 -0.27 -0.71 26.06
N VAL A 185 -0.97 -0.19 27.08
CA VAL A 185 -2.08 -0.88 27.73
C VAL A 185 -3.24 -1.12 26.74
N ALA A 186 -3.45 -0.23 25.78
CA ALA A 186 -4.50 -0.36 24.77
C ALA A 186 -4.21 -1.46 23.74
N MET A 187 -2.97 -1.98 23.68
CA MET A 187 -2.54 -3.03 22.74
C MET A 187 -2.13 -4.32 23.45
N LYS A 188 -2.31 -4.42 24.77
CA LYS A 188 -1.83 -5.54 25.59
C LYS A 188 -2.38 -6.91 25.16
N ASP A 189 -3.63 -6.94 24.71
CA ASP A 189 -4.32 -8.17 24.32
C ASP A 189 -4.22 -8.46 22.81
N VAL A 190 -3.41 -7.68 22.07
CA VAL A 190 -3.21 -7.85 20.63
C VAL A 190 -2.10 -8.86 20.37
N ASP A 191 -2.38 -9.85 19.55
CA ASP A 191 -1.38 -10.78 19.04
C ASP A 191 -0.51 -10.09 17.98
N HIS A 192 0.71 -9.69 18.36
CA HIS A 192 1.66 -9.07 17.44
C HIS A 192 2.51 -10.13 16.73
N ARG A 193 2.45 -10.13 15.40
CA ARG A 193 3.22 -11.00 14.52
C ARG A 193 4.11 -10.20 13.59
N PHE A 194 5.16 -10.84 13.08
CA PHE A 194 6.01 -10.25 12.05
C PHE A 194 5.58 -10.71 10.66
N ASP A 195 5.70 -9.81 9.69
CA ASP A 195 5.51 -10.16 8.29
C ASP A 195 6.57 -11.20 7.85
N VAL A 196 6.09 -12.38 7.47
CA VAL A 196 6.90 -13.49 6.98
C VAL A 196 7.65 -13.13 5.70
N TRP A 197 7.14 -12.23 4.87
CA TRP A 197 7.82 -11.78 3.66
C TRP A 197 9.15 -11.11 3.97
N HIS A 198 9.23 -10.27 5.01
CA HIS A 198 10.49 -9.64 5.43
C HIS A 198 11.51 -10.68 5.93
N ILE A 199 11.04 -11.75 6.59
CA ILE A 199 11.88 -12.86 7.03
C ILE A 199 12.40 -13.63 5.80
N ALA A 200 11.49 -14.06 4.91
CA ALA A 200 11.78 -14.79 3.67
C ALA A 200 12.77 -14.03 2.78
N LYS A 201 12.55 -12.72 2.58
CA LYS A 201 13.44 -11.84 1.82
C LYS A 201 14.84 -11.80 2.43
N SER A 202 14.95 -11.63 3.75
CA SER A 202 16.24 -11.60 4.43
C SER A 202 16.98 -12.94 4.37
N PHE A 203 16.24 -14.05 4.48
CA PHE A 203 16.77 -15.40 4.36
C PHE A 203 17.26 -15.69 2.94
N LYS A 204 16.44 -15.40 1.92
CA LYS A 204 16.80 -15.52 0.50
C LYS A 204 18.08 -14.77 0.17
N LYS A 205 18.24 -13.53 0.68
CA LYS A 205 19.46 -12.73 0.47
C LYS A 205 20.70 -13.43 1.03
N LYS A 206 20.60 -14.04 2.21
CA LYS A 206 21.71 -14.81 2.81
C LYS A 206 22.02 -16.07 2.00
N MET A 207 21.01 -16.80 1.56
CA MET A 207 21.22 -17.98 0.71
C MET A 207 21.89 -17.63 -0.62
N LEU A 208 21.48 -16.54 -1.28
CA LEU A 208 22.11 -16.07 -2.52
C LEU A 208 23.59 -15.70 -2.30
N ALA A 209 23.90 -15.04 -1.18
CA ALA A 209 25.29 -14.73 -0.85
C ALA A 209 26.14 -15.97 -0.58
N LEU A 210 25.54 -17.04 -0.01
CA LEU A 210 26.21 -18.32 0.18
C LEU A 210 26.38 -19.07 -1.14
N SER A 211 25.34 -19.13 -1.99
CA SER A 211 25.39 -19.85 -3.26
C SER A 211 26.36 -19.24 -4.27
N ALA A 212 26.73 -17.97 -4.10
CA ALA A 212 27.77 -17.32 -4.89
C ALA A 212 29.19 -17.88 -4.61
N ARG A 213 29.38 -18.62 -3.52
CA ARG A 213 30.65 -19.30 -3.22
C ARG A 213 30.76 -20.58 -4.05
N LYS A 214 31.91 -20.82 -4.68
CA LYS A 214 32.15 -21.98 -5.55
C LYS A 214 31.78 -23.31 -4.89
N GLU A 215 32.15 -23.46 -3.61
CA GLU A 215 31.89 -24.63 -2.75
C GLU A 215 30.41 -24.83 -2.40
N CYS A 216 29.55 -23.82 -2.61
CA CYS A 216 28.14 -23.84 -2.22
C CYS A 216 27.19 -23.57 -3.40
N SER A 217 27.68 -23.68 -4.64
CA SER A 217 26.91 -23.35 -5.84
C SER A 217 25.61 -24.17 -5.99
N GLU A 218 25.60 -25.41 -5.49
CA GLU A 218 24.43 -26.29 -5.47
C GLU A 218 23.24 -25.71 -4.67
N LEU A 219 23.50 -24.87 -3.66
CA LEU A 219 22.45 -24.22 -2.87
C LEU A 219 21.51 -23.38 -3.72
N GLN A 220 21.97 -22.89 -4.88
CA GLN A 220 21.17 -22.05 -5.77
C GLN A 220 19.89 -22.75 -6.22
N GLY A 221 19.93 -24.07 -6.47
CA GLY A 221 18.75 -24.87 -6.81
C GLY A 221 17.74 -24.99 -5.67
N TRP A 222 18.19 -24.87 -4.43
CA TRP A 222 17.38 -25.07 -3.23
C TRP A 222 16.72 -23.81 -2.68
N ILE A 223 17.16 -22.61 -3.11
CA ILE A 223 16.69 -21.32 -2.56
C ILE A 223 15.17 -21.20 -2.62
N LYS A 224 14.57 -21.55 -3.77
CA LYS A 224 13.11 -21.46 -3.95
C LYS A 224 12.38 -22.38 -2.96
N SER A 225 12.80 -23.63 -2.88
CA SER A 225 12.22 -24.62 -1.97
C SER A 225 12.38 -24.22 -0.50
N ALA A 226 13.54 -23.69 -0.13
CA ALA A 226 13.81 -23.25 1.24
C ALA A 226 12.96 -22.03 1.66
N VAL A 227 12.78 -21.08 0.74
CA VAL A 227 11.87 -19.95 0.96
C VAL A 227 10.43 -20.43 1.07
N ASN A 228 9.98 -21.34 0.19
CA ASN A 228 8.64 -21.91 0.26
C ASN A 228 8.41 -22.70 1.56
N HIS A 229 9.43 -23.42 2.05
CA HIS A 229 9.38 -24.14 3.32
C HIS A 229 9.11 -23.19 4.49
N LEU A 230 9.74 -22.00 4.49
CA LEU A 230 9.48 -20.98 5.51
C LEU A 230 8.01 -20.53 5.51
N TYR A 231 7.41 -20.31 4.35
CA TYR A 231 5.97 -20.00 4.23
C TYR A 231 5.09 -21.18 4.65
N TRP A 232 5.50 -22.41 4.31
CA TRP A 232 4.81 -23.63 4.71
C TRP A 232 4.83 -23.83 6.24
N VAL A 233 5.95 -23.54 6.92
CA VAL A 233 6.04 -23.59 8.39
C VAL A 233 4.98 -22.69 9.04
N ALA A 234 4.85 -21.45 8.56
CA ALA A 234 3.88 -20.49 9.08
C ALA A 234 2.44 -20.88 8.76
N SER A 235 2.14 -21.25 7.50
CA SER A 235 0.79 -21.60 7.07
C SER A 235 0.28 -22.94 7.62
N SER A 236 1.17 -23.91 7.84
CA SER A 236 0.80 -25.22 8.39
C SER A 236 0.71 -25.24 9.92
N THR A 237 0.95 -24.11 10.60
CA THR A 237 0.90 -23.99 12.07
C THR A 237 -0.03 -22.85 12.48
N PRO A 238 -1.35 -22.98 12.26
CA PRO A 238 -2.31 -21.89 12.40
C PRO A 238 -2.49 -21.41 13.85
N ASP A 239 -2.20 -22.26 14.83
CA ASP A 239 -2.18 -21.91 16.25
C ASP A 239 -0.92 -21.13 16.66
N GLY A 240 0.09 -21.05 15.78
CA GLY A 240 1.34 -20.36 16.04
C GLY A 240 2.22 -21.06 17.07
N ASN A 241 2.11 -22.38 17.23
CA ASN A 241 2.96 -23.16 18.14
C ASN A 241 4.46 -23.00 17.78
N GLY A 242 5.17 -22.19 18.57
CA GLY A 242 6.58 -21.85 18.34
C GLY A 242 7.51 -23.07 18.26
N PRO A 243 7.48 -24.01 19.24
CA PRO A 243 8.24 -25.25 19.17
C PRO A 243 8.00 -26.06 17.89
N LEU A 244 6.74 -26.24 17.49
CA LEU A 244 6.39 -26.95 16.25
C LEU A 244 6.88 -26.21 15.00
N MET A 245 6.73 -24.88 14.97
CA MET A 245 7.26 -24.07 13.87
C MET A 245 8.79 -24.21 13.76
N LEU A 246 9.50 -24.21 14.89
CA LEU A 246 10.95 -24.39 14.91
C LEU A 246 11.34 -25.78 14.41
N ALA A 247 10.65 -26.84 14.87
CA ALA A 247 10.92 -28.19 14.42
C ALA A 247 10.67 -28.35 12.91
N LYS A 248 9.52 -27.86 12.41
CA LYS A 248 9.22 -27.76 10.97
C LYS A 248 10.33 -27.03 10.23
N TRP A 249 10.80 -25.90 10.75
CA TRP A 249 11.86 -25.14 10.10
C TRP A 249 13.17 -25.91 10.02
N LEU A 250 13.57 -26.58 11.12
CA LEU A 250 14.81 -27.35 11.19
C LEU A 250 14.77 -28.63 10.33
N SER A 251 13.58 -29.18 10.04
CA SER A 251 13.43 -30.35 9.17
C SER A 251 13.97 -30.13 7.75
N ILE A 252 14.11 -28.88 7.31
CA ILE A 252 14.68 -28.56 6.00
C ILE A 252 16.08 -29.14 5.80
N ALA A 253 16.90 -29.17 6.86
CA ALA A 253 18.25 -29.72 6.79
C ALA A 253 18.25 -31.22 6.51
N ASN A 254 17.24 -31.93 7.03
CA ASN A 254 17.02 -33.35 6.76
C ASN A 254 16.54 -33.55 5.31
N HIS A 255 15.58 -32.75 4.85
CA HIS A 255 15.06 -32.84 3.47
C HIS A 255 16.14 -32.57 2.41
N LEU A 256 17.07 -31.64 2.69
CA LEU A 256 18.23 -31.39 1.84
C LEU A 256 19.17 -32.60 1.71
N GLN A 257 19.18 -33.47 2.72
CA GLN A 257 19.96 -34.72 2.75
C GLN A 257 19.13 -35.94 2.35
N ASN A 258 17.95 -35.72 1.74
CA ASN A 258 17.00 -36.76 1.36
C ASN A 258 16.48 -37.61 2.55
N VAL A 259 16.44 -37.02 3.74
CA VAL A 259 15.84 -37.61 4.95
C VAL A 259 14.44 -37.02 5.16
N HIS A 260 13.42 -37.87 5.17
CA HIS A 260 12.00 -37.48 5.20
C HIS A 260 11.22 -38.04 6.40
N HIS A 261 11.91 -38.63 7.37
CA HIS A 261 11.30 -39.26 8.55
C HIS A 261 12.13 -38.96 9.81
N ASN A 262 11.55 -39.22 10.98
CA ASN A 262 12.19 -39.10 12.30
C ASN A 262 12.79 -37.71 12.57
N HIS A 263 12.01 -36.65 12.31
CA HIS A 263 12.48 -35.28 12.52
C HIS A 263 12.52 -34.84 14.00
N GLY A 264 12.04 -35.70 14.92
CA GLY A 264 12.08 -35.50 16.36
C GLY A 264 10.91 -34.66 16.86
N ASP A 265 10.51 -34.87 18.12
CA ASP A 265 9.40 -34.16 18.78
C ASP A 265 9.56 -32.64 18.66
N PRO A 266 8.52 -31.87 18.23
CA PRO A 266 7.12 -32.27 17.97
C PRO A 266 6.75 -32.61 16.52
N LEU A 267 7.69 -33.10 15.69
CA LEU A 267 7.45 -33.59 14.34
C LEU A 267 7.32 -35.11 14.22
#